data_AF-A0A1X7U4A5-F1
#
_entry.id   AF-A0A1X7U4A5-F1
#
_cell.length_a   1.000
_cell.length_b   1.000
_cell.length_c   1.000
_cell.angle_alpha   90.00
_cell.angle_beta   90.00
_cell.angle_gamma   90.00
#
_symmetry.space_group_name_H-M   'P 1'
#
loop_
_entity.id
_entity.type
_entity.pdbx_description
1 polymer ?
#
loop_
_entity_poly.entity_id
_entity_poly.type
_entity_poly.pdbx_seq_one_letter_code
_entity_poly.pdbx_strand_id
1 'polypeptide(L)'
;MKFTILALFLMSFILVDAVGYKKYCKNKKYLVNGKDIPHLHCEKDAFMLTWGSKKNKRHAYFVQSNVVRCNKLNEVLNDPGRYRFNKVPAIEEAMIRFGVDEECFD
;
A
#
# COMPACT_ATOMS: atom_id res chain seq x y z
N MET A 1 35.12 -37.34 22.52
CA MET A 1 33.77 -36.85 22.83
C MET A 1 33.56 -35.53 22.12
N LYS A 2 32.43 -35.41 21.43
CA LYS A 2 31.99 -34.23 20.67
C LYS A 2 31.62 -33.12 21.67
N PHE A 3 32.24 -31.95 21.55
CA PHE A 3 31.66 -30.72 22.09
C PHE A 3 31.15 -29.91 20.90
N THR A 4 29.89 -30.16 20.58
CA THR A 4 29.08 -29.31 19.73
C THR A 4 28.84 -28.01 20.50
N ILE A 5 29.67 -26.99 20.28
CA ILE A 5 29.37 -25.65 20.77
C ILE A 5 28.37 -25.05 19.78
N LEU A 6 27.12 -25.29 20.10
CA LEU A 6 25.93 -24.68 19.54
C LEU A 6 25.93 -23.19 19.94
N ALA A 7 26.65 -22.36 19.20
CA ALA A 7 26.67 -20.91 19.43
C ALA A 7 26.41 -20.19 18.10
N LEU A 8 25.14 -19.87 17.87
CA LEU A 8 24.64 -18.66 17.20
C LEU A 8 23.10 -18.70 17.16
N PHE A 9 22.51 -18.60 18.35
CA PHE A 9 21.30 -17.80 18.52
C PHE A 9 21.64 -16.36 18.06
N LEU A 10 20.67 -15.65 17.48
CA LEU A 10 20.75 -14.27 16.92
C LEU A 10 21.02 -14.15 15.42
N MET A 11 20.51 -15.09 14.61
CA MET A 11 19.98 -14.73 13.29
C MET A 11 18.45 -14.74 13.32
N SER A 12 17.86 -14.25 14.43
CA SER A 12 16.61 -13.52 14.31
C SER A 12 16.94 -12.24 13.54
N PHE A 13 17.08 -12.38 12.21
CA PHE A 13 16.82 -11.28 11.30
C PHE A 13 15.38 -10.87 11.56
N ILE A 14 15.23 -10.02 12.55
CA ILE A 14 14.11 -9.12 12.70
C ILE A 14 14.12 -8.33 11.39
N LEU A 15 13.37 -8.84 10.41
CA LEU A 15 13.04 -8.20 9.14
C LEU A 15 12.13 -7.00 9.42
N VAL A 16 12.53 -6.14 10.35
CA VAL A 16 11.86 -4.90 10.69
C VAL A 16 12.70 -3.81 10.06
N ASP A 17 12.59 -3.63 8.73
CA ASP A 17 12.86 -2.32 8.11
C ASP A 17 12.59 -2.16 6.59
N ALA A 18 11.67 -2.93 5.99
CA ALA A 18 11.34 -2.71 4.56
C ALA A 18 9.87 -2.89 4.18
N VAL A 19 8.96 -3.02 5.14
CA VAL A 19 7.52 -3.11 4.86
C VAL A 19 6.93 -1.70 4.88
N GLY A 20 7.29 -0.89 3.90
CA GLY A 20 6.58 0.38 3.66
C GLY A 20 5.10 0.11 3.31
N TYR A 21 4.50 0.96 2.50
CA TYR A 21 3.09 0.80 2.13
C TYR A 21 2.76 -0.47 1.31
N LYS A 22 3.78 -1.28 0.96
CA LYS A 22 3.63 -2.61 0.37
C LYS A 22 2.73 -3.56 1.16
N LYS A 23 2.58 -3.39 2.49
CA LYS A 23 1.65 -4.23 3.28
C LYS A 23 0.21 -4.18 2.73
N TYR A 24 -0.21 -3.03 2.21
CA TYR A 24 -1.55 -2.82 1.64
C TYR A 24 -1.69 -3.40 0.21
N CYS A 25 -0.58 -3.72 -0.45
CA CYS A 25 -0.55 -4.38 -1.75
C CYS A 25 -0.14 -5.86 -1.67
N LYS A 26 -0.37 -6.56 -0.54
CA LYS A 26 0.03 -7.97 -0.34
C LYS A 26 1.54 -8.18 -0.61
N ASN A 27 2.37 -7.26 -0.14
CA ASN A 27 3.82 -7.20 -0.36
C ASN A 27 4.26 -7.07 -1.82
N LYS A 28 3.35 -6.74 -2.74
CA LYS A 28 3.65 -6.45 -4.14
C LYS A 28 3.76 -4.96 -4.38
N LYS A 29 4.40 -4.58 -5.48
CA LYS A 29 4.46 -3.17 -5.94
C LYS A 29 3.06 -2.64 -6.30
N TYR A 30 2.19 -3.51 -6.80
CA TYR A 30 0.83 -3.13 -7.21
C TYR A 30 -0.20 -4.09 -6.64
N LEU A 31 -1.32 -3.54 -6.16
CA LEU A 31 -2.53 -4.33 -5.94
C LEU A 31 -3.30 -4.32 -7.25
N VAL A 32 -3.42 -5.50 -7.87
CA VAL A 32 -3.72 -5.71 -9.32
C VAL A 32 -2.48 -5.51 -10.21
N ASN A 33 -2.56 -5.90 -11.48
CA ASN A 33 -1.49 -5.66 -12.46
C ASN A 33 -1.34 -4.15 -12.71
N GLY A 34 -0.14 -3.59 -12.61
CA GLY A 34 0.12 -2.16 -12.82
C GLY A 34 -0.15 -1.63 -14.24
N LYS A 35 -0.46 -2.53 -15.20
CA LYS A 35 -0.97 -2.16 -16.54
C LYS A 35 -2.48 -1.96 -16.58
N ASP A 36 -3.20 -2.52 -15.61
CA ASP A 36 -4.64 -2.41 -15.48
C ASP A 36 -4.99 -1.15 -14.69
N ILE A 37 -6.16 -0.57 -14.93
CA ILE A 37 -6.59 0.66 -14.28
C ILE A 37 -8.05 0.48 -13.84
N PRO A 38 -8.40 0.82 -12.59
CA PRO A 38 -7.51 1.37 -11.56
C PRO A 38 -6.61 0.31 -10.90
N HIS A 39 -5.53 0.75 -10.27
CA HIS A 39 -4.70 -0.09 -9.39
C HIS A 39 -4.08 0.76 -8.26
N LEU A 40 -3.77 0.11 -7.14
CA LEU A 40 -2.94 0.73 -6.11
C LEU A 40 -1.47 0.49 -6.44
N HIS A 41 -0.67 1.51 -6.21
CA HIS A 41 0.78 1.47 -6.30
C HIS A 41 1.35 1.67 -4.88
N CYS A 42 2.07 0.66 -4.40
CA CYS A 42 2.66 0.60 -3.09
C CYS A 42 4.18 0.49 -3.19
N GLU A 43 4.87 1.59 -2.90
CA GLU A 43 6.32 1.65 -2.78
C GLU A 43 6.74 1.82 -1.32
N LYS A 44 8.04 2.04 -1.07
CA LYS A 44 8.56 2.19 0.29
C LYS A 44 8.02 3.48 0.94
N ASP A 45 7.97 4.56 0.17
CA ASP A 45 7.69 5.94 0.60
C ASP A 45 6.46 6.54 -0.09
N ALA A 46 5.71 5.73 -0.84
CA ALA A 46 4.53 6.16 -1.55
C ALA A 46 3.42 5.11 -1.53
N PHE A 47 2.19 5.61 -1.36
CA PHE A 47 0.95 4.84 -1.48
C PHE A 47 -0.03 5.68 -2.29
N MET A 48 -0.48 5.17 -3.44
CA MET A 48 -1.32 5.95 -4.33
C MET A 48 -2.29 5.09 -5.12
N LEU A 49 -3.43 5.67 -5.46
CA LEU A 49 -4.34 5.14 -6.48
C LEU A 49 -3.98 5.71 -7.85
N THR A 50 -3.87 4.83 -8.85
CA THR A 50 -3.77 5.24 -10.25
C THR A 50 -5.08 4.94 -10.98
N TRP A 51 -5.68 5.93 -11.63
CA TRP A 51 -6.92 5.79 -12.42
C TRP A 51 -6.83 6.50 -13.78
N GLY A 52 -7.91 6.45 -14.58
CA GLY A 52 -8.00 7.11 -15.88
C GLY A 52 -7.91 6.12 -17.05
N SER A 53 -7.02 6.41 -18.01
CA SER A 53 -6.77 5.54 -19.17
C SER A 53 -5.28 5.20 -19.29
N LYS A 54 -4.94 4.18 -20.08
CA LYS A 54 -3.54 3.76 -20.27
C LYS A 54 -2.64 4.90 -20.77
N LYS A 55 -3.19 5.84 -21.54
CA LYS A 55 -2.48 7.02 -22.11
C LYS A 55 -2.58 8.27 -21.24
N ASN A 56 -3.58 8.36 -20.36
CA ASN A 56 -3.80 9.52 -19.49
C ASN A 56 -4.07 9.02 -18.07
N LYS A 57 -2.98 8.63 -17.40
CA LYS A 57 -3.01 8.14 -16.02
C LYS A 57 -3.06 9.33 -15.08
N ARG A 58 -3.87 9.19 -14.04
CA ARG A 58 -3.98 10.15 -12.93
C ARG A 58 -3.60 9.43 -11.64
N HIS A 59 -3.04 10.18 -10.69
CA HIS A 59 -2.54 9.65 -9.43
C HIS A 59 -3.11 10.43 -8.25
N ALA A 60 -3.48 9.72 -7.19
CA ALA A 60 -3.96 10.27 -5.94
C ALA A 60 -3.06 9.68 -4.88
N TYR A 61 -2.14 10.52 -4.42
CA TYR A 61 -1.15 10.15 -3.41
C TYR A 61 -1.81 10.23 -2.05
N PHE A 62 -1.93 9.09 -1.38
CA PHE A 62 -2.28 8.98 0.03
C PHE A 62 -1.03 9.11 0.89
N VAL A 63 0.11 8.65 0.35
CA VAL A 63 1.43 8.98 0.86
C VAL A 63 2.35 9.39 -0.29
N GLN A 64 3.12 10.45 -0.05
CA GLN A 64 4.20 10.89 -0.92
C GLN A 64 5.36 11.36 -0.06
N SER A 65 6.56 10.81 -0.27
CA SER A 65 7.75 11.16 0.51
C SER A 65 7.53 10.98 2.02
N ASN A 66 6.87 9.88 2.41
CA ASN A 66 6.48 9.54 3.80
C ASN A 66 5.50 10.51 4.48
N VAL A 67 4.87 11.43 3.75
CA VAL A 67 3.82 12.31 4.29
C VAL A 67 2.44 11.73 4.00
N VAL A 68 1.69 11.40 5.05
CA VAL A 68 0.31 10.89 4.99
C VAL A 68 -0.66 12.03 4.64
N ARG A 69 -1.61 11.74 3.75
CA ARG A 69 -2.61 12.67 3.22
C ARG A 69 -4.02 12.11 3.41
N CYS A 70 -4.50 12.06 4.65
CA CYS A 70 -5.82 11.55 4.99
C CYS A 70 -6.96 12.27 4.26
N ASN A 71 -6.84 13.60 4.05
CA ASN A 71 -7.80 14.36 3.26
C ASN A 71 -7.97 13.80 1.83
N LYS A 72 -6.86 13.37 1.21
CA LYS A 72 -6.88 12.78 -0.13
C LYS A 72 -7.44 11.36 -0.13
N LEU A 73 -7.17 10.58 0.92
CA LEU A 73 -7.77 9.27 1.11
C LEU A 73 -9.30 9.39 1.22
N ASN A 74 -9.78 10.27 2.10
CA ASN A 74 -11.21 10.48 2.34
C ASN A 74 -11.92 11.03 1.10
N GLU A 75 -11.30 11.95 0.36
CA GLU A 75 -11.81 12.42 -0.94
C GLU A 75 -12.00 11.27 -1.93
N VAL A 76 -11.06 10.32 -1.99
CA VAL A 76 -11.14 9.18 -2.91
C VAL A 76 -12.20 8.17 -2.47
N LEU A 77 -12.23 7.81 -1.19
CA LEU A 77 -13.19 6.86 -0.63
C LEU A 77 -14.64 7.34 -0.75
N ASN A 78 -14.88 8.65 -0.66
CA ASN A 78 -16.21 9.23 -0.78
C ASN A 78 -16.75 9.33 -2.23
N ASP A 79 -15.92 9.10 -3.25
CA ASP A 79 -16.34 9.16 -4.66
C ASP A 79 -15.79 7.99 -5.50
N PRO A 80 -16.15 6.74 -5.17
CA PRO A 80 -15.57 5.55 -5.79
C PRO A 80 -15.85 5.47 -7.31
N GLY A 81 -16.94 6.11 -7.78
CA GLY A 81 -17.32 6.16 -9.19
C GLY A 81 -16.37 7.02 -10.02
N ARG A 82 -16.00 8.22 -9.54
CA ARG A 82 -15.04 9.11 -10.22
C ARG A 82 -13.67 8.47 -10.37
N TYR A 83 -13.23 7.74 -9.36
CA TYR A 83 -11.94 7.05 -9.33
C TYR A 83 -11.98 5.63 -9.92
N ARG A 84 -13.20 5.14 -10.25
CA ARG A 84 -13.48 3.87 -10.94
C ARG A 84 -13.05 2.61 -10.20
N PHE A 85 -12.80 2.68 -8.90
CA PHE A 85 -12.38 1.50 -8.11
C PHE A 85 -13.55 0.70 -7.54
N ASN A 86 -14.79 1.19 -7.67
CA ASN A 86 -16.00 0.46 -7.27
C ASN A 86 -16.15 -0.94 -7.89
N LYS A 87 -15.47 -1.22 -9.00
CA LYS A 87 -15.46 -2.55 -9.65
C LYS A 87 -14.33 -3.46 -9.16
N VAL A 88 -13.47 -2.99 -8.25
CA VAL A 88 -12.30 -3.70 -7.74
C VAL A 88 -12.29 -3.58 -6.20
N PRO A 89 -13.11 -4.39 -5.49
CA PRO A 89 -13.29 -4.26 -4.03
C PRO A 89 -11.99 -4.31 -3.22
N ALA A 90 -10.99 -5.07 -3.70
CA ALA A 90 -9.68 -5.15 -3.05
C ALA A 90 -8.96 -3.79 -2.95
N ILE A 91 -9.19 -2.87 -3.90
CA ILE A 91 -8.60 -1.52 -3.84
C ILE A 91 -9.23 -0.72 -2.70
N GLU A 92 -10.55 -0.76 -2.57
CA GLU A 92 -11.27 -0.09 -1.48
C GLU A 92 -10.86 -0.65 -0.12
N GLU A 93 -10.84 -1.98 0.03
CA GLU A 93 -10.42 -2.66 1.26
C GLU A 93 -9.00 -2.25 1.69
N ALA A 94 -8.06 -2.18 0.75
CA ALA A 94 -6.69 -1.78 1.04
C ALA A 94 -6.58 -0.30 1.45
N MET A 95 -7.37 0.58 0.84
CA MET A 95 -7.44 2.00 1.22
C MET A 95 -8.08 2.20 2.60
N ILE A 96 -9.15 1.46 2.92
CA ILE A 96 -9.78 1.49 4.25
C ILE A 96 -8.80 0.99 5.31
N ARG A 97 -8.14 -0.15 5.07
CA ARG A 97 -7.15 -0.68 6.01
C ARG A 97 -6.00 0.30 6.24
N PHE A 98 -5.53 0.96 5.20
CA PHE A 98 -4.55 2.05 5.34
C PHE A 98 -5.10 3.20 6.20
N GLY A 99 -6.32 3.65 5.95
CA GLY A 99 -6.94 4.72 6.74
C GLY A 99 -7.14 4.37 8.21
N VAL A 100 -7.46 3.11 8.54
CA VAL A 100 -7.55 2.63 9.93
C VAL A 100 -6.17 2.64 10.60
N ASP A 101 -5.16 2.08 9.94
CA ASP A 101 -3.80 1.99 10.50
C ASP A 101 -3.15 3.37 10.72
N GLU A 102 -3.49 4.37 9.89
CA GLU A 102 -2.95 5.74 9.92
C GLU A 102 -3.90 6.75 10.57
N GLU A 103 -4.96 6.29 11.24
CA GLU A 103 -5.92 7.14 11.98
C GLU A 103 -6.54 8.27 11.12
N CYS A 104 -6.88 7.97 9.87
CA CYS A 104 -7.48 8.92 8.93
C CYS A 104 -9.00 9.10 9.08
N PHE A 105 -9.64 8.35 9.97
CA PHE A 105 -11.07 8.36 10.23
C PHE A 105 -11.31 8.79 11.68
N ASP A 106 -12.26 9.70 11.89
CA ASP A 106 -12.72 10.15 13.21
C ASP A 106 -13.70 9.15 13.85
#